data_AF-A0A2X0R9P8-F1
#
_entry.id   AF-A0A2X0R9P8-F1
#
_cell.length_a   1.000
_cell.length_b   1.000
_cell.length_c   1.000
_cell.angle_alpha   90.00
_cell.angle_beta   90.00
_cell.angle_gamma   90.00
#
_symmetry.space_group_name_H-M   'P 1'
#
loop_
_entity.id
_entity.type
_entity.pdbx_description
1 polymer ?
#
loop_
_entity_poly.entity_id
_entity_poly.type
_entity_poly.pdbx_seq_one_letter_code
_entity_poly.pdbx_strand_id
1 'polypeptide(L)'
;MSNKVIELSDGLTKQLGLQEAPKEPEHDLKKLSAQDLNKSYQGLQQQIQQATNPHKKLKLQNKLNDVHHEISNRTQKQLTTFAEQHPEIKQPDSEPDQSLKR
;
A
#
# COMPACT_ATOMS: atom_id res chain seq x y z
N MET A 1 -21.54 -7.44 26.42
CA MET A 1 -21.45 -7.71 24.96
C MET A 1 -20.05 -7.34 24.52
N SER A 2 -19.24 -8.34 24.16
CA SER A 2 -17.86 -8.11 23.72
C SER A 2 -17.85 -7.75 22.24
N ASN A 3 -17.47 -6.52 21.92
CA ASN A 3 -17.17 -6.12 20.55
C ASN A 3 -15.90 -6.84 20.11
N LYS A 4 -16.09 -7.91 19.34
CA LYS A 4 -15.02 -8.59 18.62
C LYS A 4 -14.64 -7.71 17.44
N VAL A 5 -13.72 -6.76 17.67
CA VAL A 5 -13.07 -6.01 16.60
C VAL A 5 -12.45 -7.05 15.68
N ILE A 6 -12.91 -7.06 14.44
CA ILE A 6 -12.56 -8.07 13.46
C ILE A 6 -11.12 -7.77 13.02
N GLU A 7 -10.18 -8.62 13.42
CA GLU A 7 -8.84 -8.70 12.82
C GLU A 7 -8.98 -9.17 11.36
N LEU A 8 -9.45 -8.27 10.48
CA LEU A 8 -9.59 -8.51 9.04
C LEU A 8 -8.24 -8.52 8.30
N SER A 9 -7.12 -8.34 8.99
CA SER A 9 -5.80 -8.22 8.36
C SER A 9 -5.14 -9.58 8.08
N ASP A 10 -5.27 -10.57 8.97
CA ASP A 10 -4.43 -11.78 8.86
C ASP A 10 -5.15 -12.95 8.18
N GLY A 11 -6.45 -13.10 8.43
CA GLY A 11 -7.26 -14.21 7.86
C GLY A 11 -7.43 -14.10 6.35
N LEU A 12 -7.67 -12.87 5.84
CA LEU A 12 -7.81 -12.58 4.41
C LEU A 12 -6.50 -12.81 3.64
N THR A 13 -5.38 -12.38 4.22
CA THR A 13 -4.03 -12.53 3.66
C THR A 13 -3.69 -14.01 3.44
N LYS A 14 -4.05 -14.87 4.40
CA LYS A 14 -3.88 -16.32 4.31
C LYS A 14 -4.80 -16.97 3.25
N GLN A 15 -6.04 -16.52 3.15
CA GLN A 15 -7.03 -17.06 2.20
C GLN A 15 -6.73 -16.67 0.74
N LEU A 16 -6.04 -15.54 0.53
CA LEU A 16 -5.56 -15.08 -0.77
C LEU A 16 -4.21 -15.71 -1.19
N GLY A 17 -3.62 -16.56 -0.35
CA GLY A 17 -2.31 -17.16 -0.63
C GLY A 17 -1.15 -16.16 -0.64
N LEU A 18 -1.35 -14.97 -0.05
CA LEU A 18 -0.31 -13.99 0.22
C LEU A 18 0.53 -14.53 1.38
N GLN A 19 1.34 -15.55 1.14
CA GLN A 19 2.41 -15.90 2.06
C GLN A 19 3.21 -14.62 2.27
N GLU A 20 3.34 -14.18 3.53
CA GLU A 20 4.34 -13.17 3.89
C GLU A 20 5.67 -13.68 3.36
N ALA A 21 6.11 -13.08 2.25
CA ALA A 21 7.37 -13.45 1.64
C ALA A 21 8.45 -13.31 2.72
N PRO A 22 9.38 -14.27 2.83
CA PRO A 22 10.48 -14.17 3.76
C PRO A 22 11.13 -12.79 3.60
N LYS A 23 11.35 -12.11 4.72
CA LYS A 23 12.14 -10.87 4.78
C LYS A 23 13.45 -11.04 3.98
N GLU A 24 13.47 -10.49 2.77
CA GLU A 24 14.65 -10.35 1.91
C GLU A 24 14.54 -9.02 1.15
N PRO A 25 15.66 -8.34 0.85
CA PRO A 25 16.60 -7.71 1.76
C PRO A 25 16.10 -6.31 2.16
N GLU A 26 16.00 -6.02 3.45
CA GLU A 26 15.41 -4.77 3.98
C GLU A 26 16.22 -3.48 3.69
N HIS A 27 17.25 -3.51 2.82
CA HIS A 27 18.31 -2.48 2.84
C HIS A 27 18.54 -1.64 1.57
N ASP A 28 17.88 -1.88 0.42
CA ASP A 28 18.06 -1.01 -0.76
C ASP A 28 16.84 -0.13 -1.10
N LEU A 29 15.62 -0.66 -1.09
CA LEU A 29 14.44 0.14 -1.48
C LEU A 29 14.23 1.34 -0.56
N LYS A 30 14.49 1.19 0.75
CA LYS A 30 14.42 2.26 1.76
C LYS A 30 15.39 3.42 1.51
N LYS A 31 16.48 3.19 0.76
CA LYS A 31 17.49 4.21 0.41
C LYS A 31 17.18 4.95 -0.89
N LEU A 32 16.34 4.37 -1.75
CA LEU A 32 15.98 4.97 -3.03
C LEU A 32 15.14 6.23 -2.81
N SER A 33 15.35 7.23 -3.68
CA SER A 33 14.47 8.39 -3.73
C SER A 33 13.06 7.99 -4.19
N ALA A 34 12.05 8.83 -3.91
CA ALA A 34 10.70 8.59 -4.41
C ALA A 34 10.65 8.53 -5.95
N GLN A 35 11.48 9.34 -6.61
CA GLN A 35 11.61 9.34 -8.06
C GLN A 35 12.16 8.00 -8.57
N ASP A 36 13.18 7.45 -7.92
CA ASP A 36 13.79 6.19 -8.35
C ASP A 36 12.89 4.99 -8.06
N LEU A 37 12.12 5.02 -6.96
CA LEU A 37 11.08 4.03 -6.69
C LEU A 37 10.00 4.03 -7.77
N ASN A 38 9.50 5.21 -8.16
CA ASN A 38 8.49 5.33 -9.22
C ASN A 38 9.01 4.86 -10.57
N LYS A 39 10.25 5.21 -10.92
CA LYS A 39 10.92 4.71 -12.15
C LYS A 39 11.09 3.20 -12.11
N SER A 40 11.53 2.64 -10.97
CA SER A 40 11.65 1.20 -10.78
C SER A 40 10.31 0.49 -10.95
N TYR A 41 9.24 1.02 -10.35
CA TYR A 41 7.88 0.48 -10.48
C TYR A 41 7.43 0.43 -11.94
N GLN A 42 7.55 1.55 -12.67
CA GLN A 42 7.20 1.62 -14.10
C GLN A 42 8.03 0.65 -14.95
N GLY A 43 9.35 0.58 -14.71
CA GLY A 43 10.24 -0.33 -15.41
C GLY A 43 9.90 -1.81 -15.14
N LEU A 44 9.51 -2.16 -13.92
CA LEU A 44 9.09 -3.51 -13.56
C LEU A 44 7.76 -3.87 -14.23
N GLN A 45 6.79 -2.95 -14.31
CA GLN A 45 5.54 -3.19 -15.04
C GLN A 45 5.79 -3.54 -16.51
N GLN A 46 6.69 -2.79 -17.17
CA GLN A 46 7.06 -3.07 -18.56
C GLN A 46 7.76 -4.43 -18.71
N GLN A 47 8.70 -4.75 -17.81
CA GLN A 47 9.40 -6.04 -17.85
C GLN A 47 8.45 -7.23 -17.64
N ILE A 48 7.45 -7.10 -16.76
CA ILE A 48 6.43 -8.13 -16.54
C ILE A 48 5.56 -8.34 -17.79
N GLN A 49 5.22 -7.25 -18.48
CA GLN A 49 4.44 -7.31 -19.72
C GLN A 49 5.20 -8.02 -20.85
N GLN A 50 6.51 -7.80 -20.93
CA GLN A 50 7.39 -8.40 -21.95
C GLN A 50 7.87 -9.81 -21.58
N ALA A 51 7.76 -10.23 -20.31
CA ALA A 51 8.24 -11.53 -19.87
C ALA A 51 7.34 -12.66 -20.38
N THR A 52 7.88 -13.48 -21.28
CA THR A 52 7.23 -14.70 -21.80
C THR A 52 7.43 -15.90 -20.87
N ASN A 53 8.52 -15.94 -20.10
CA ASN A 53 8.81 -17.02 -19.16
C ASN A 53 8.01 -16.84 -17.84
N PRO A 54 7.20 -17.82 -17.41
CA PRO A 54 6.33 -17.69 -16.24
C PRO A 54 7.10 -17.57 -14.93
N HIS A 55 8.21 -18.29 -14.76
CA HIS A 55 9.04 -18.19 -13.55
C HIS A 55 9.75 -16.83 -13.45
N LYS A 56 10.22 -16.29 -14.59
CA LYS A 56 10.78 -14.92 -14.63
C LYS A 56 9.71 -13.89 -14.31
N LYS A 57 8.50 -14.06 -14.86
CA LYS A 57 7.36 -13.17 -14.62
C LYS A 57 6.96 -13.13 -13.14
N LEU A 58 6.89 -14.29 -12.48
CA LEU A 58 6.59 -14.38 -11.04
C LEU A 58 7.64 -13.65 -10.19
N LYS A 59 8.93 -13.83 -10.47
CA LYS A 59 10.01 -13.12 -9.77
C LYS A 59 9.90 -11.59 -9.95
N LEU A 60 9.56 -11.12 -11.15
CA LEU A 60 9.37 -9.70 -11.40
C LEU A 60 8.12 -9.15 -10.69
N GLN A 61 7.04 -9.93 -10.62
CA GLN A 61 5.82 -9.56 -9.89
C GLN A 61 6.09 -9.41 -8.39
N ASN A 62 6.86 -10.32 -7.78
CA ASN A 62 7.25 -10.19 -6.37
C ASN A 62 8.03 -8.90 -6.13
N LYS A 63 9.03 -8.59 -6.98
CA LYS A 63 9.77 -7.32 -6.90
C LYS A 63 8.90 -6.09 -7.09
N LEU A 64 7.94 -6.15 -8.00
CA LEU A 64 6.97 -5.08 -8.20
C LEU A 64 6.13 -4.85 -6.95
N ASN A 65 5.71 -5.93 -6.29
CA ASN A 65 4.95 -5.89 -5.06
C ASN A 65 5.75 -5.25 -3.90
N ASP A 66 7.03 -5.59 -3.77
CA ASP A 66 7.91 -4.98 -2.76
C ASP A 66 8.05 -3.46 -2.95
N VAL A 67 8.25 -3.03 -4.21
CA VAL A 67 8.31 -1.60 -4.56
C VAL A 67 6.96 -0.91 -4.31
N HIS A 68 5.85 -1.57 -4.64
CA HIS A 68 4.51 -1.05 -4.39
C HIS A 68 4.27 -0.80 -2.90
N HIS A 69 4.58 -1.79 -2.05
CA HIS A 69 4.43 -1.68 -0.60
C HIS A 69 5.26 -0.52 -0.04
N GLU A 70 6.51 -0.36 -0.47
CA GLU A 70 7.36 0.75 -0.02
C GLU A 70 6.78 2.12 -0.41
N ILE A 71 6.31 2.28 -1.66
CA ILE A 71 5.68 3.53 -2.12
C ILE A 71 4.41 3.82 -1.30
N SER A 72 3.56 2.81 -1.10
CA SER A 72 2.32 2.94 -0.32
C SER A 72 2.61 3.32 1.13
N ASN A 73 3.58 2.66 1.78
CA ASN A 73 3.99 2.97 3.15
C ASN A 73 4.49 4.41 3.28
N ARG A 74 5.34 4.87 2.36
CA ARG A 74 5.83 6.26 2.38
C ARG A 74 4.73 7.27 2.16
N THR A 75 3.83 6.99 1.21
CA THR A 75 2.70 7.88 0.89
C THR A 75 1.76 7.99 2.09
N GLN A 76 1.40 6.86 2.70
CA GLN A 76 0.56 6.85 3.90
C GLN A 76 1.20 7.65 5.03
N LYS A 77 2.50 7.47 5.28
CA LYS A 77 3.24 8.22 6.29
C LYS A 77 3.19 9.73 6.02
N GLN A 78 3.43 10.15 4.78
CA GLN A 78 3.39 11.57 4.41
C GLN A 78 1.98 12.17 4.57
N LEU A 79 0.95 11.43 4.17
CA LEU A 79 -0.45 11.86 4.34
C LEU A 79 -0.83 12.00 5.81
N THR A 80 -0.41 11.05 6.66
CA THR A 80 -0.63 11.12 8.11
C THR A 80 0.09 12.32 8.71
N THR A 81 1.37 12.54 8.39
CA THR A 81 2.11 13.72 8.86
C THR A 81 1.48 15.03 8.37
N PHE A 82 1.01 15.08 7.13
CA PHE A 82 0.30 16.24 6.59
C PHE A 82 -0.98 16.53 7.37
N ALA A 83 -1.80 15.50 7.66
CA ALA A 83 -3.03 15.66 8.44
C ALA A 83 -2.76 16.09 9.89
N GLU A 84 -1.68 15.61 10.50
CA GLU A 84 -1.24 16.03 11.84
C GLU A 84 -0.80 17.49 11.88
N GLN A 85 -0.12 17.97 10.84
CA GLN A 85 0.30 19.37 10.71
C GLN A 85 -0.85 20.32 10.37
N HIS A 86 -1.89 19.80 9.72
CA HIS A 86 -3.03 20.59 9.27
C HIS A 86 -4.36 20.05 9.83
N PRO A 87 -4.58 20.13 11.15
CA PRO A 87 -5.78 19.60 11.80
C PRO A 87 -7.07 20.34 11.39
N GLU A 88 -6.95 21.54 10.81
CA GLU A 88 -8.06 22.35 10.29
C GLU A 88 -8.59 21.83 8.94
N ILE A 89 -7.83 20.98 8.22
CA ILE A 89 -8.23 20.34 6.95
C ILE A 89 -8.95 19.01 7.21
N LYS A 90 -9.34 18.73 8.47
CA LYS A 90 -10.27 17.62 8.74
C LYS A 90 -11.51 17.83 7.88
N GLN A 91 -12.03 16.75 7.28
CA GLN A 91 -13.36 16.82 6.69
C GLN A 91 -14.29 17.45 7.73
N PRO A 92 -15.12 18.44 7.36
CA PRO A 92 -16.12 18.92 8.27
C PRO A 92 -16.85 17.69 8.81
N ASP A 93 -17.07 17.64 10.13
CA ASP A 93 -17.95 16.63 10.70
C ASP A 93 -19.21 16.65 9.83
N SER A 94 -19.55 15.49 9.28
CA SER A 94 -20.84 15.31 8.62
C SER A 94 -21.89 15.52 9.70
N GLU A 95 -22.19 16.77 10.03
CA GLU A 95 -23.41 17.11 10.74
C GLU A 95 -24.52 16.48 9.90
N PRO A 96 -25.27 15.52 10.46
CA PRO A 96 -26.39 14.98 9.73
C PRO A 96 -27.32 16.15 9.48
N ASP A 97 -27.43 16.57 8.22
CA ASP A 97 -28.26 17.67 7.78
C ASP A 97 -29.70 17.41 8.25
N GLN A 98 -30.06 17.99 9.40
CA GLN A 98 -31.38 17.86 10.00
C GLN A 98 -32.43 18.73 9.26
N SER A 99 -32.11 19.28 8.09
CA SER A 99 -32.98 20.20 7.34
C SER A 99 -34.05 19.51 6.48
N LEU A 100 -34.41 18.27 6.80
CA LEU A 100 -35.57 17.58 6.21
C LEU A 100 -36.62 17.25 7.28
N LYS A 101 -37.07 18.28 8.01
CA LYS A 101 -38.40 18.24 8.64
C LYS A 101 -39.41 18.73 7.61
N ARG A 102 -40.25 17.82 7.11
CA ARG A 102 -41.50 18.13 6.43
C ARG A 102 -42.66 18.02 7.42
#